data_AF-A0A356CSB9-F1
#
_entry.id   AF-A0A356CSB9-F1
#
_cell.length_a   1.000
_cell.length_b   1.000
_cell.length_c   1.000
_cell.angle_alpha   90.00
_cell.angle_beta   90.00
_cell.angle_gamma   90.00
#
_symmetry.space_group_name_H-M   'P 1'
#
loop_
_entity.id
_entity.type
_entity.pdbx_description
1 polymer ?
#
loop_
_entity_poly.entity_id
_entity_poly.type
_entity_poly.pdbx_seq_one_letter_code
_entity_poly.pdbx_strand_id
1 'polypeptide(L)'
;MSRTMSAVLVLADGTKFRGISIGAPGLTTGEVVFNTSMTGYQEILTDPSYTKQIVTLTYPHIGNVGVNPEDIESDRVYASGLIIRDLAMINSNFRSEQTLSEYLKANRIVAIANIDTRKLTRHLREHGSQAGCIIAESDDDKKAHAEAKAFPGLSGMDLAKVV
;
A
#
# COMPACT_ATOMS: atom_id res chain seq x y z
N MET A 1 21.85 10.75 -4.01
CA MET A 1 21.31 10.22 -2.74
C MET A 1 19.86 10.62 -2.63
N SER A 2 18.93 9.68 -2.81
CA SER A 2 17.49 9.97 -2.69
C SER A 2 17.15 10.28 -1.24
N ARG A 3 16.49 11.42 -1.00
CA ARG A 3 16.04 11.85 0.33
C ARG A 3 14.98 10.86 0.80
N THR A 4 15.31 10.01 1.78
CA THR A 4 14.36 9.09 2.39
C THR A 4 13.31 9.89 3.15
N MET A 5 12.11 9.99 2.60
CA MET A 5 11.01 10.74 3.20
C MET A 5 10.26 9.83 4.18
N SER A 6 9.91 10.35 5.35
CA SER A 6 9.19 9.60 6.37
C SER A 6 7.78 9.23 5.90
N ALA A 7 7.25 8.13 6.42
CA ALA A 7 5.84 7.79 6.31
C ALA A 7 5.36 7.12 7.59
N VAL A 8 4.07 7.26 7.88
CA VAL A 8 3.41 6.61 9.01
C VAL A 8 2.12 5.93 8.54
N LEU A 9 1.92 4.70 9.00
CA LEU A 9 0.66 3.98 8.93
C LEU A 9 0.05 3.95 10.33
N VAL A 10 -1.21 4.37 10.46
CA VAL A 10 -1.97 4.25 11.70
C VAL A 10 -3.27 3.50 11.45
N LEU A 11 -3.56 2.49 12.27
CA LEU A 11 -4.80 1.74 12.25
C LEU A 11 -5.88 2.41 13.12
N ALA A 12 -7.14 2.05 12.89
CA ALA A 12 -8.29 2.59 13.64
C ALA A 12 -8.23 2.29 15.14
N ASP A 13 -7.55 1.21 15.55
CA ASP A 13 -7.32 0.88 16.96
C ASP A 13 -6.16 1.67 17.61
N GLY A 14 -5.45 2.48 16.82
CA GLY A 14 -4.33 3.31 17.27
C GLY A 14 -2.96 2.65 17.13
N THR A 15 -2.87 1.42 16.62
CA THR A 15 -1.60 0.78 16.29
C THR A 15 -0.88 1.57 15.21
N LYS A 16 0.43 1.78 15.38
CA LYS A 16 1.24 2.62 14.50
C LYS A 16 2.44 1.89 13.93
N PHE A 17 2.76 2.18 12.68
CA PHE A 17 3.94 1.70 11.99
C PHE A 17 4.63 2.88 11.31
N ARG A 18 5.92 3.06 11.59
CA ARG A 18 6.76 4.08 10.95
C ARG A 18 7.60 3.43 9.88
N GLY A 19 7.75 4.12 8.76
CA GLY A 19 8.45 3.62 7.60
C GLY A 19 8.93 4.76 6.70
N ILE A 20 9.16 4.42 5.44
CA ILE A 20 9.68 5.32 4.42
C ILE A 20 8.64 5.41 3.30
N SER A 21 8.38 6.62 2.83
CA SER A 21 7.54 6.84 1.65
C SER A 21 8.25 6.36 0.39
N ILE A 22 7.58 5.52 -0.38
CA ILE A 22 8.08 5.00 -1.68
C ILE A 22 7.16 5.34 -2.86
N GLY A 23 6.00 5.93 -2.59
CA GLY A 23 5.00 6.32 -3.58
C GLY A 23 4.85 7.83 -3.71
N ALA A 24 3.63 8.26 -4.01
CA ALA A 24 3.25 9.67 -4.05
C ALA A 24 3.16 10.28 -2.64
N PRO A 25 3.45 11.59 -2.50
CA PRO A 25 3.22 12.32 -1.25
C PRO A 25 1.73 12.44 -0.95
N GLY A 26 1.39 12.64 0.33
CA GLY A 26 0.02 12.89 0.77
C GLY A 26 -0.51 11.84 1.72
N LEU A 27 -1.83 11.62 1.68
CA LEU A 27 -2.56 10.80 2.63
C LEU A 27 -3.52 9.87 1.88
N THR A 28 -3.62 8.62 2.32
CA THR A 28 -4.63 7.68 1.84
C THR A 28 -5.27 6.94 3.00
N THR A 29 -6.55 6.62 2.86
CA THR A 29 -7.34 5.83 3.81
C THR A 29 -7.98 4.66 3.09
N GLY A 30 -8.15 3.56 3.83
CA GLY A 30 -8.78 2.37 3.30
C GLY A 30 -8.79 1.24 4.32
N GLU A 31 -9.44 0.14 3.96
CA GLU A 31 -9.35 -1.08 4.74
C GLU A 31 -7.99 -1.76 4.52
N VAL A 32 -7.25 -1.98 5.60
CA VAL A 32 -5.93 -2.61 5.55
C VAL A 32 -6.11 -4.12 5.49
N VAL A 33 -5.69 -4.69 4.37
CA VAL A 33 -5.73 -6.12 4.08
C VAL A 33 -4.31 -6.63 3.89
N PHE A 34 -4.14 -7.96 3.95
CA PHE A 34 -2.86 -8.59 3.61
C PHE A 34 -3.03 -9.62 2.51
N ASN A 35 -2.03 -9.73 1.63
CA ASN A 35 -1.96 -10.74 0.59
C ASN A 35 -0.64 -11.52 0.73
N THR A 36 -0.73 -12.86 0.68
CA THR A 36 0.39 -13.78 0.85
C THR A 36 1.12 -14.15 -0.43
N SER A 37 0.75 -13.54 -1.56
CA SER A 37 1.41 -13.75 -2.84
C SER A 37 2.86 -13.28 -2.77
N MET A 38 3.77 -14.11 -3.28
CA MET A 38 5.21 -13.81 -3.32
C MET A 38 5.62 -13.12 -4.62
N THR A 39 4.76 -13.17 -5.63
CA THR A 39 4.94 -12.60 -6.97
C THR A 39 3.63 -11.95 -7.40
N GLY A 40 3.66 -11.22 -8.51
CA GLY A 40 2.45 -10.63 -9.09
C GLY A 40 1.96 -9.37 -8.37
N TYR A 41 2.87 -8.59 -7.78
CA TYR A 41 2.49 -7.40 -7.02
C TYR A 41 1.88 -6.30 -7.91
N GLN A 42 2.20 -6.29 -9.20
CA GLN A 42 1.65 -5.29 -10.12
C GLN A 42 0.19 -5.60 -10.44
N GLU A 43 -0.08 -6.85 -10.78
CA GLU A 43 -1.39 -7.43 -11.05
C GLU A 43 -2.32 -7.19 -9.85
N ILE A 44 -1.82 -7.46 -8.63
CA ILE A 44 -2.52 -7.18 -7.36
C ILE A 44 -2.88 -5.70 -7.22
N LEU A 45 -1.97 -4.77 -7.57
CA LEU A 45 -2.26 -3.34 -7.45
C LEU A 45 -3.35 -2.89 -8.43
N THR A 46 -3.39 -3.49 -9.61
CA THR A 46 -4.33 -3.16 -10.69
C THR A 46 -5.65 -3.93 -10.61
N ASP A 47 -5.81 -4.88 -9.69
CA ASP A 47 -7.06 -5.63 -9.54
C ASP A 47 -8.17 -4.75 -8.92
N PRO A 48 -9.33 -4.58 -9.61
CA PRO A 48 -10.48 -3.80 -9.13
C PRO A 48 -11.01 -4.23 -7.75
N SER A 49 -10.76 -5.48 -7.35
CA SER A 49 -11.16 -6.02 -6.05
C SER A 49 -10.52 -5.29 -4.86
N TYR A 50 -9.39 -4.61 -5.07
CA TYR A 50 -8.68 -3.83 -4.05
C TYR A 50 -9.14 -2.37 -3.95
N THR A 51 -10.23 -1.99 -4.60
CA THR A 51 -10.83 -0.65 -4.46
C THR A 51 -11.09 -0.33 -2.99
N LYS A 52 -10.64 0.86 -2.54
CA LYS A 52 -10.73 1.30 -1.13
C LYS A 52 -9.94 0.43 -0.12
N GLN A 53 -9.06 -0.45 -0.59
CA GLN A 53 -8.20 -1.26 0.26
C GLN A 53 -6.75 -0.78 0.22
N ILE A 54 -6.07 -0.86 1.35
CA ILE A 54 -4.63 -0.66 1.48
C ILE A 54 -4.00 -2.04 1.58
N VAL A 55 -3.21 -2.40 0.57
CA VAL A 55 -2.68 -3.75 0.42
C VAL A 55 -1.36 -3.89 1.17
N THR A 56 -1.29 -4.84 2.09
CA THR A 56 -0.05 -5.28 2.74
C THR A 56 0.47 -6.55 2.08
N LEU A 57 1.66 -6.49 1.49
CA LEU A 57 2.31 -7.68 0.94
C LEU A 57 3.18 -8.33 2.02
N THR A 58 2.98 -9.63 2.23
CA THR A 58 3.74 -10.37 3.26
C THR A 58 5.13 -10.75 2.81
N TYR A 59 5.36 -10.92 1.50
CA TYR A 59 6.69 -11.18 0.96
C TYR A 59 7.58 -9.94 1.13
N PRO A 60 8.81 -10.08 1.66
CA PRO A 60 9.55 -8.93 2.15
C PRO A 60 10.08 -8.02 1.03
N HIS A 61 10.51 -8.59 -0.10
CA HIS A 61 11.13 -7.82 -1.19
C HIS A 61 10.14 -7.58 -2.33
N ILE A 62 9.64 -6.36 -2.43
CA ILE A 62 8.66 -5.99 -3.46
C ILE A 62 9.33 -5.02 -4.45
N GLY A 63 8.99 -5.13 -5.74
CA GLY A 63 9.59 -4.32 -6.81
C GLY A 63 10.81 -4.95 -7.49
N ASN A 64 11.15 -6.20 -7.17
CA ASN A 64 12.32 -6.92 -7.69
C ASN A 64 12.30 -7.09 -9.22
N VAL A 65 11.13 -7.16 -9.86
CA VAL A 65 11.00 -7.25 -11.33
C VAL A 65 10.59 -5.93 -11.98
N GLY A 66 10.50 -4.85 -11.20
CA GLY A 66 9.96 -3.56 -11.63
C GLY A 66 8.52 -3.69 -12.13
N VAL A 67 8.14 -2.94 -13.16
CA VAL A 67 6.77 -2.87 -13.68
C VAL A 67 6.81 -2.82 -15.21
N ASN A 68 5.79 -3.38 -15.87
CA ASN A 68 5.62 -3.35 -17.33
C ASN A 68 4.14 -3.27 -17.74
N PRO A 69 3.79 -2.81 -18.95
CA PRO A 69 2.38 -2.67 -19.34
C PRO A 69 1.59 -3.98 -19.46
N GLU A 70 2.25 -5.12 -19.68
CA GLU A 70 1.58 -6.42 -19.91
C GLU A 70 1.01 -7.02 -18.63
N ASP A 71 1.61 -6.73 -17.47
CA ASP A 71 1.19 -7.21 -16.15
C ASP A 71 0.13 -6.28 -15.51
N ILE A 72 -0.54 -5.43 -16.30
CA ILE A 72 -1.64 -4.57 -15.87
C ILE A 72 -2.98 -5.30 -16.11
N GLU A 73 -3.68 -5.65 -15.04
CA GLU A 73 -4.98 -6.36 -15.11
C GLU A 73 -6.17 -5.44 -15.43
N SER A 74 -6.02 -4.13 -15.23
CA SER A 74 -7.11 -3.16 -15.46
C SER A 74 -6.58 -1.76 -15.78
N ASP A 75 -7.46 -0.87 -16.21
CA ASP A 75 -7.14 0.47 -16.71
C ASP A 75 -6.39 1.41 -15.74
N ARG A 76 -6.33 1.08 -14.44
CA ARG A 76 -5.63 1.86 -13.41
C ARG A 76 -5.23 1.01 -12.20
N VAL A 77 -4.48 1.61 -11.29
CA VAL A 77 -4.25 1.05 -9.95
C VAL A 77 -5.50 1.29 -9.09
N TYR A 78 -6.12 0.22 -8.60
CA TYR A 78 -7.34 0.27 -7.78
C TYR A 78 -7.05 0.24 -6.28
N ALA A 79 -5.93 -0.37 -5.88
CA ALA A 79 -5.46 -0.33 -4.51
C ALA A 79 -5.28 1.13 -4.04
N SER A 80 -5.85 1.48 -2.89
CA SER A 80 -5.77 2.84 -2.32
C SER A 80 -4.40 3.15 -1.72
N GLY A 81 -3.63 2.12 -1.38
CA GLY A 81 -2.26 2.26 -0.92
C GLY A 81 -1.53 0.92 -0.86
N LEU A 82 -0.21 0.99 -0.70
CA LEU A 82 0.65 -0.18 -0.64
C LEU A 82 1.53 -0.15 0.62
N ILE A 83 1.64 -1.29 1.28
CA ILE A 83 2.44 -1.49 2.48
C ILE A 83 3.40 -2.66 2.25
N ILE A 84 4.70 -2.42 2.37
CA ILE A 84 5.74 -3.44 2.16
C ILE A 84 6.83 -3.41 3.23
N ARG A 85 7.59 -4.51 3.32
CA ARG A 85 8.75 -4.58 4.21
C ARG A 85 9.95 -3.87 3.59
N ASP A 86 10.31 -4.21 2.37
CA ASP A 86 11.52 -3.72 1.71
C ASP A 86 11.26 -3.48 0.23
N LEU A 87 11.68 -2.31 -0.26
CA LEU A 87 11.64 -1.98 -1.67
C LEU A 87 12.96 -2.42 -2.29
N ALA A 88 12.90 -3.23 -3.34
CA ALA A 88 14.10 -3.64 -4.05
C ALA A 88 14.91 -2.41 -4.52
N MET A 89 16.21 -2.36 -4.18
CA MET A 89 17.09 -1.28 -4.59
C MET A 89 17.24 -1.19 -6.11
N ILE A 90 17.19 -2.35 -6.78
CA ILE A 90 17.30 -2.48 -8.23
C ILE A 90 16.21 -3.47 -8.67
N ASN A 91 15.47 -3.09 -9.71
CA ASN A 91 14.63 -4.01 -10.49
C ASN A 91 15.51 -4.77 -11.50
N SER A 92 15.38 -6.09 -11.52
CA SER A 92 16.16 -6.95 -12.42
C SER A 92 15.24 -7.97 -13.10
N ASN A 93 14.68 -7.55 -14.23
CA ASN A 93 13.89 -8.41 -15.10
C ASN A 93 13.97 -7.85 -16.53
N PHE A 94 14.08 -8.74 -17.52
CA PHE A 94 14.18 -8.32 -18.93
C PHE A 94 12.91 -7.62 -19.44
N ARG A 95 11.75 -7.87 -18.82
CA ARG A 95 10.46 -7.21 -19.12
C ARG A 95 10.32 -5.85 -18.42
N SER A 96 11.25 -5.49 -17.53
CA SER A 96 11.09 -4.30 -16.70
C SER A 96 11.24 -3.01 -17.51
N GLU A 97 10.22 -2.15 -17.48
CA GLU A 97 10.24 -0.85 -18.18
C GLU A 97 10.36 0.33 -17.21
N GLN A 98 9.93 0.17 -15.95
CA GLN A 98 10.01 1.21 -14.92
C GLN A 98 10.18 0.61 -13.52
N THR A 99 10.67 1.40 -12.57
CA THR A 99 10.73 0.98 -11.16
C THR A 99 9.34 1.04 -10.51
N LEU A 100 9.13 0.24 -9.47
CA LEU A 100 7.87 0.28 -8.72
C LEU A 100 7.63 1.65 -8.07
N SER A 101 8.67 2.34 -7.58
CA SER A 101 8.51 3.66 -6.97
C SER A 101 8.05 4.71 -7.98
N GLU A 102 8.61 4.69 -9.20
CA GLU A 102 8.17 5.57 -10.28
C GLU A 102 6.72 5.29 -10.67
N TYR A 103 6.35 4.00 -10.79
CA TYR A 103 4.99 3.59 -11.11
C TYR A 103 3.96 4.07 -10.07
N LEU A 104 4.27 3.92 -8.78
CA LEU A 104 3.39 4.38 -7.70
C LEU A 104 3.22 5.91 -7.72
N LYS A 105 4.30 6.65 -7.99
CA LYS A 105 4.25 8.11 -8.11
C LYS A 105 3.44 8.57 -9.33
N ALA A 106 3.65 7.93 -10.48
CA ALA A 106 2.91 8.20 -11.71
C ALA A 106 1.39 8.00 -11.53
N ASN A 107 1.00 6.96 -10.78
CA ASN A 107 -0.39 6.64 -10.48
C ASN A 107 -0.95 7.33 -9.22
N ARG A 108 -0.17 8.22 -8.59
CA ARG A 108 -0.55 8.96 -7.36
C ARG A 108 -0.92 8.06 -6.17
N ILE A 109 -0.24 6.91 -6.06
CA ILE A 109 -0.49 5.93 -4.99
C ILE A 109 0.43 6.20 -3.82
N VAL A 110 -0.15 6.39 -2.64
CA VAL A 110 0.58 6.55 -1.38
C VAL A 110 1.03 5.17 -0.90
N ALA A 111 2.33 5.01 -0.64
CA ALA A 111 2.91 3.72 -0.29
C ALA A 111 4.03 3.85 0.75
N ILE A 112 4.11 2.88 1.66
CA ILE A 112 5.03 2.84 2.78
C ILE A 112 5.86 1.55 2.76
N ALA A 113 7.18 1.70 2.92
CA ALA A 113 8.14 0.61 3.06
C ALA A 113 8.85 0.65 4.43
N ASN A 114 9.68 -0.34 4.70
CA ASN A 114 10.45 -0.49 5.95
C ASN A 114 9.60 -0.65 7.22
N ILE A 115 8.41 -1.23 7.08
CA ILE A 115 7.57 -1.58 8.23
C ILE A 115 7.68 -3.06 8.57
N ASP A 116 7.33 -3.45 9.78
CA ASP A 116 7.19 -4.86 10.15
C ASP A 116 5.84 -5.39 9.63
N THR A 117 5.81 -5.80 8.36
CA THR A 117 4.62 -6.40 7.73
C THR A 117 4.19 -7.69 8.39
N ARG A 118 5.10 -8.42 9.07
CA ARG A 118 4.75 -9.63 9.82
C ARG A 118 3.97 -9.29 11.08
N LYS A 119 4.38 -8.27 11.84
CA LYS A 119 3.61 -7.74 12.98
C LYS A 119 2.25 -7.26 12.52
N LEU A 120 2.17 -6.49 11.44
CA LEU A 120 0.91 -6.01 10.88
C LEU A 120 -0.01 -7.18 10.47
N THR A 121 0.52 -8.16 9.74
CA THR A 121 -0.26 -9.34 9.30
C THR A 121 -0.80 -10.14 10.48
N ARG A 122 0.00 -10.35 11.52
CA ARG A 122 -0.45 -11.01 12.75
C ARG A 122 -1.57 -10.23 13.43
N HIS A 123 -1.40 -8.92 13.51
CA HIS A 123 -2.39 -8.02 14.10
C HIS A 123 -3.74 -8.09 13.39
N LEU A 124 -3.75 -8.01 12.06
CA LEU A 124 -4.95 -8.14 11.22
C LEU A 124 -5.58 -9.53 11.31
N ARG A 125 -4.76 -10.59 11.44
CA ARG A 125 -5.28 -11.95 11.62
C ARG A 125 -5.96 -12.15 12.98
N GLU A 126 -5.46 -11.49 14.02
CA GLU A 126 -5.99 -11.61 15.39
C GLU A 126 -7.22 -10.70 15.61
N HIS A 127 -7.27 -9.52 14.99
CA HIS A 127 -8.30 -8.51 15.23
C HIS A 127 -9.24 -8.26 14.04
N GLY A 128 -9.03 -8.95 12.91
CA GLY A 128 -9.75 -8.72 11.66
C GLY A 128 -9.13 -7.60 10.82
N SER A 129 -9.66 -7.41 9.60
CA SER A 129 -9.34 -6.24 8.79
C SER A 129 -9.80 -4.96 9.48
N GLN A 130 -9.00 -3.91 9.36
CA GLN A 130 -9.24 -2.64 10.03
C GLN A 130 -9.03 -1.49 9.08
N ALA A 131 -9.77 -0.41 9.27
CA ALA A 131 -9.46 0.84 8.62
C ALA A 131 -8.08 1.33 9.03
N GLY A 132 -7.33 1.85 8.07
CA GLY A 132 -6.02 2.44 8.29
C GLY A 132 -5.79 3.65 7.42
N CYS A 133 -4.81 4.44 7.81
CA CYS A 133 -4.40 5.64 7.11
C CYS A 133 -2.88 5.64 6.96
N ILE A 134 -2.40 5.84 5.73
CA ILE A 134 -0.98 6.11 5.47
C ILE A 134 -0.84 7.61 5.21
N ILE A 135 0.12 8.24 5.89
CA ILE A 135 0.58 9.57 5.56
C ILE A 135 2.04 9.48 5.11
N ALA A 136 2.30 9.92 3.88
CA ALA A 136 3.63 10.08 3.32
C ALA A 136 4.13 11.52 3.56
N GLU A 137 5.43 11.64 3.81
CA GLU A 137 6.14 12.90 4.05
C GLU A 137 5.65 13.67 5.30
N SER A 138 5.05 12.96 6.25
CA SER A 138 4.61 13.52 7.53
C SER A 138 4.54 12.44 8.61
N ASP A 139 4.63 12.89 9.84
CA ASP A 139 4.67 12.14 11.08
C ASP A 139 3.53 12.55 12.03
N ASP A 140 2.45 13.11 11.47
CA ASP A 140 1.23 13.47 12.19
C ASP A 140 0.36 12.24 12.50
N ASP A 141 0.77 11.50 13.53
CA ASP A 141 0.04 10.34 14.03
C ASP A 141 -1.41 10.65 14.40
N LYS A 142 -1.70 11.87 14.88
CA LYS A 142 -3.05 12.26 15.35
C LYS A 142 -3.98 12.41 14.16
N LYS A 143 -3.52 13.09 13.11
CA LYS A 143 -4.25 13.20 11.86
C LYS A 143 -4.45 11.82 11.22
N ALA A 144 -3.41 10.99 11.15
CA ALA A 144 -3.52 9.64 10.60
C ALA A 144 -4.58 8.81 11.34
N HIS A 145 -4.59 8.87 12.67
CA HIS A 145 -5.58 8.15 13.47
C HIS A 145 -7.01 8.68 13.28
N ALA A 146 -7.19 10.00 13.20
CA ALA A 146 -8.50 10.62 12.95
C ALA A 146 -9.07 10.19 11.60
N GLU A 147 -8.24 10.21 10.56
CA GLU A 147 -8.60 9.80 9.19
C GLU A 147 -8.91 8.30 9.11
N ALA A 148 -8.11 7.46 9.80
CA ALA A 148 -8.39 6.02 9.89
C ALA A 148 -9.74 5.73 10.56
N LYS A 149 -10.13 6.50 11.59
CA LYS A 149 -11.43 6.37 12.26
C LYS A 149 -12.59 6.96 11.47
N ALA A 150 -12.33 7.98 10.65
CA ALA A 150 -13.35 8.59 9.81
C ALA A 150 -13.71 7.72 8.59
N PHE A 151 -12.89 6.71 8.27
CA PHE A 151 -13.18 5.78 7.20
C PHE A 151 -14.44 4.95 7.52
N PRO A 152 -15.50 5.03 6.70
CA PRO A 152 -16.80 4.41 6.98
C PRO A 152 -16.80 2.86 6.92
N GLY A 153 -15.68 2.24 6.53
CA GLY A 153 -15.57 0.80 6.31
C GLY A 153 -16.07 0.37 4.93
N LEU A 154 -15.76 -0.87 4.53
CA LEU A 154 -16.29 -1.46 3.28
C LEU A 154 -17.65 -2.13 3.47
N SER A 155 -18.03 -2.45 4.71
CA SER A 155 -19.30 -3.09 5.01
C SER A 155 -20.47 -2.19 4.63
N GLY A 156 -21.26 -2.60 3.63
CA GLY A 156 -22.38 -1.83 3.10
C GLY A 156 -22.05 -0.88 1.94
N MET A 157 -20.79 -0.85 1.45
CA MET A 157 -20.44 -0.14 0.23
C MET A 157 -20.64 -1.04 -1.00
N ASP A 158 -21.43 -0.57 -1.96
CA ASP A 158 -21.56 -1.21 -3.28
C ASP A 158 -20.38 -0.80 -4.18
N LEU A 159 -19.25 -1.47 -3.98
CA LEU A 159 -18.02 -1.18 -4.71
C LEU A 159 -18.08 -1.64 -6.18
N ALA A 160 -19.00 -2.54 -6.54
CA ALA A 160 -19.14 -3.04 -7.91
C ALA A 160 -19.64 -1.97 -8.89
N LYS A 161 -20.22 -0.86 -8.40
CA LYS A 161 -20.68 0.28 -9.22
C LYS A 161 -19.62 1.34 -9.48
N VAL A 162 -18.51 1.31 -8.74
CA VAL A 162 -17.44 2.33 -8.78
C VAL A 162 -16.16 1.84 -9.46
N VAL A 163 -16.16 0.58 -9.88
CA VAL A 163 -15.13 -0.06 -10.70
C VAL A 163 -15.59 -0.20 -12.14
#